data_AF-A0A838PBR9-F1
#
_entry.id   AF-A0A838PBR9-F1
#
_cell.length_a   1.000
_cell.length_b   1.000
_cell.length_c   1.000
_cell.angle_alpha   90.00
_cell.angle_beta   90.00
_cell.angle_gamma   90.00
#
_symmetry.space_group_name_H-M   'P 1'
#
loop_
_entity.id
_entity.type
_entity.pdbx_description
1 polymer ?
#
loop_
_entity_poly.entity_id
_entity_poly.type
_entity_poly.pdbx_seq_one_letter_code
_entity_poly.pdbx_strand_id
1 'polypeptide(L)'
;MLALTHLSMREDTEVARCSDVDVIIGGHEHTLLQSASGGTPIFKMTAEARELGRIDLNISKTSGELESIDWEVIPVTGETKEDPEFAAIYRKYERLLKELSQTVGRSRVALDARSAENRTRETNVGNMVAEAFRRATGADVALMNGGSIRADRLSVQAR
;
A
#
# COMPACT_ATOMS: atom_id res chain seq x y z
N MET A 1 16.22 -13.81 -15.14
CA MET A 1 16.26 -13.49 -13.70
C MET A 1 15.12 -12.55 -13.30
N LEU A 2 14.49 -12.76 -12.15
CA LEU A 2 13.47 -11.84 -11.59
C LEU A 2 14.07 -11.02 -10.44
N ALA A 3 13.82 -9.71 -10.42
CA ALA A 3 14.14 -8.86 -9.28
C ALA A 3 12.89 -8.54 -8.46
N LEU A 4 12.95 -8.82 -7.15
CA LEU A 4 11.93 -8.41 -6.18
C LEU A 4 12.49 -7.27 -5.34
N THR A 5 11.87 -6.09 -5.40
CA THR A 5 12.42 -4.87 -4.81
C THR A 5 11.43 -4.14 -3.93
N HIS A 6 11.97 -3.29 -3.05
CA HIS A 6 11.21 -2.25 -2.36
C HIS A 6 11.90 -0.90 -2.56
N LEU A 7 12.10 -0.56 -3.83
CA LEU A 7 12.77 0.66 -4.28
C LEU A 7 11.76 1.60 -4.93
N SER A 8 12.12 2.87 -5.03
CA SER A 8 11.35 3.80 -5.83
C SER A 8 11.40 3.43 -7.32
N MET A 9 10.42 3.89 -8.10
CA MET A 9 10.40 3.71 -9.56
C MET A 9 11.69 4.21 -10.22
N ARG A 10 12.29 5.29 -9.70
CA ARG A 10 13.56 5.81 -10.19
C ARG A 10 14.68 4.80 -9.98
N GLU A 11 14.77 4.22 -8.80
CA GLU A 11 15.81 3.24 -8.48
C GLU A 11 15.60 1.93 -9.23
N ASP A 12 14.37 1.44 -9.37
CA ASP A 12 14.09 0.26 -10.22
C ASP A 12 14.42 0.52 -11.69
N THR A 13 14.23 1.74 -12.17
CA THR A 13 14.65 2.15 -13.52
C THR A 13 16.16 2.05 -13.70
N GLU A 14 16.94 2.38 -12.66
CA GLU A 14 18.40 2.22 -12.68
C GLU A 14 18.81 0.74 -12.60
N VAL A 15 18.16 -0.06 -11.74
CA VAL A 15 18.38 -1.52 -11.66
C VAL A 15 18.15 -2.17 -13.03
N ALA A 16 17.04 -1.84 -13.68
CA ALA A 16 16.70 -2.33 -15.02
C ALA A 16 17.71 -1.94 -16.10
N ARG A 17 18.46 -0.84 -15.92
CA ARG A 17 19.52 -0.42 -16.88
C ARG A 17 20.87 -1.05 -16.59
N CYS A 18 21.16 -1.34 -15.33
CA CYS A 18 22.50 -1.77 -14.91
C CYS A 18 22.61 -3.27 -14.60
N SER A 19 21.51 -4.02 -14.71
CA SER A 19 21.47 -5.45 -14.46
C SER A 19 20.66 -6.20 -15.50
N ASP A 20 21.03 -7.46 -15.73
CA ASP A 20 20.36 -8.34 -16.70
C ASP A 20 19.20 -9.07 -16.03
N VAL A 21 18.09 -8.35 -15.87
CA VAL A 21 16.84 -8.83 -15.25
C VAL A 21 15.73 -8.91 -16.29
N ASP A 22 14.97 -10.01 -16.29
CA ASP A 22 13.86 -10.22 -17.23
C ASP A 22 12.62 -9.43 -16.81
N VAL A 23 12.43 -9.21 -15.51
CA VAL A 23 11.28 -8.49 -14.93
C VAL A 23 11.61 -8.00 -13.52
N ILE A 24 11.08 -6.83 -13.17
CA ILE A 24 11.11 -6.28 -11.81
C ILE A 24 9.70 -6.28 -11.23
N ILE A 25 9.53 -6.89 -10.06
CA ILE A 25 8.35 -6.77 -9.21
C ILE A 25 8.75 -5.89 -8.03
N GLY A 26 8.23 -4.65 -8.00
CA GLY A 26 8.61 -3.64 -7.01
C GLY A 26 7.48 -3.23 -6.06
N GLY A 27 7.83 -2.40 -5.09
CA GLY A 27 6.89 -1.76 -4.14
C GLY A 27 7.20 -0.28 -3.93
N HIS A 28 7.04 0.25 -2.71
CA HIS A 28 7.35 1.63 -2.30
C HIS A 28 6.29 2.72 -2.61
N GLU A 29 5.81 2.84 -3.85
CA GLU A 29 4.90 3.96 -4.20
C GLU A 29 3.48 3.82 -3.64
N HIS A 30 3.07 2.62 -3.23
CA HIS A 30 1.70 2.32 -2.77
C HIS A 30 0.62 2.60 -3.85
N THR A 31 1.00 2.63 -5.12
CA THR A 31 0.12 2.87 -6.26
C THR A 31 0.39 1.83 -7.34
N LEU A 32 -0.65 1.43 -8.09
CA LEU A 32 -0.49 0.57 -9.26
C LEU A 32 0.34 1.32 -10.32
N LEU A 33 1.52 0.79 -10.65
CA LEU A 33 2.41 1.34 -11.67
C LEU A 33 2.93 0.23 -12.56
N GLN A 34 2.96 0.52 -13.86
CA GLN A 34 3.58 -0.31 -14.88
C GLN A 34 4.54 0.57 -15.69
N SER A 35 5.75 0.09 -15.90
CA SER A 35 6.73 0.76 -16.74
C SER A 35 7.71 -0.24 -17.36
N ALA A 36 8.68 0.25 -18.10
CA ALA A 36 9.83 -0.53 -18.56
C ALA A 36 11.05 0.38 -18.70
N SER A 37 12.24 -0.17 -18.45
CA SER A 37 13.51 0.52 -18.64
C SER A 37 14.55 -0.47 -19.14
N GLY A 38 15.37 -0.09 -20.12
CA GLY A 38 16.38 -1.00 -20.69
C GLY A 38 15.82 -2.24 -21.39
N GLY A 39 14.50 -2.30 -21.66
CA GLY A 39 13.82 -3.49 -22.15
C GLY A 39 13.22 -4.37 -21.04
N THR A 40 13.55 -4.12 -19.78
CA THR A 40 13.00 -4.84 -18.63
C THR A 40 11.68 -4.20 -18.17
N PRO A 41 10.56 -4.94 -18.13
CA PRO A 41 9.31 -4.49 -17.55
C PRO A 41 9.37 -4.40 -16.01
N ILE A 42 8.68 -3.40 -15.47
CA ILE A 42 8.62 -3.08 -14.04
C ILE A 42 7.14 -3.02 -13.64
N PHE A 43 6.75 -3.84 -12.66
CA PHE A 43 5.40 -3.89 -12.11
C PHE A 43 5.41 -3.52 -10.62
N LYS A 44 4.53 -2.63 -10.21
CA LYS A 44 4.28 -2.31 -8.81
C LYS A 44 2.80 -2.31 -8.53
N MET A 45 2.41 -2.98 -7.45
CA MET A 45 1.01 -3.06 -7.02
C MET A 45 0.68 -1.94 -6.03
N THR A 46 -0.61 -1.78 -5.74
CA THR A 46 -1.08 -0.91 -4.66
C THR A 46 -0.66 -1.44 -3.28
N ALA A 47 -1.23 -0.90 -2.21
CA ALA A 47 -0.89 -1.27 -0.84
C ALA A 47 -2.07 -1.93 -0.11
N GLU A 48 -1.81 -2.38 1.13
CA GLU A 48 -2.82 -2.85 2.08
C GLU A 48 -3.57 -4.12 1.65
N ALA A 49 -3.00 -4.88 0.71
CA ALA A 49 -3.59 -6.11 0.18
C ALA A 49 -5.02 -5.93 -0.37
N ARG A 50 -5.36 -4.72 -0.83
CA ARG A 50 -6.63 -4.45 -1.53
C ARG A 50 -6.67 -5.09 -2.92
N GLU A 51 -5.50 -5.42 -3.45
CA GLU A 51 -5.29 -6.02 -4.77
C GLU A 51 -4.17 -7.06 -4.68
N LEU A 52 -4.29 -8.12 -5.47
CA LEU A 52 -3.27 -9.13 -5.72
C LEU A 52 -2.79 -8.98 -7.16
N GLY A 53 -1.51 -8.67 -7.33
CA GLY A 53 -0.87 -8.72 -8.64
C GLY A 53 -0.50 -10.15 -9.02
N ARG A 54 -1.05 -10.65 -10.14
CA ARG A 54 -0.66 -11.94 -10.72
C ARG A 54 0.18 -11.68 -11.97
N ILE A 55 1.34 -12.33 -12.03
CA ILE A 55 2.28 -12.23 -13.15
C ILE A 55 2.62 -13.65 -13.58
N ASP A 56 2.19 -14.02 -14.78
CA ASP A 56 2.43 -15.31 -15.40
C ASP A 56 3.61 -15.15 -16.39
N LEU A 57 4.70 -15.90 -16.15
CA LEU A 57 5.91 -15.88 -16.97
C LEU A 57 5.91 -17.08 -17.92
N ASN A 58 5.87 -16.82 -19.22
CA ASN A 58 5.87 -17.87 -20.25
C ASN A 58 7.31 -18.14 -20.70
N ILE A 59 7.90 -19.23 -20.22
CA ILE A 59 9.30 -19.59 -20.48
C ILE A 59 9.39 -20.72 -21.50
N SER A 60 10.25 -20.55 -22.51
CA SER A 60 10.52 -21.55 -23.51
C SER A 60 11.11 -22.81 -22.89
N LYS A 61 10.50 -23.96 -23.13
CA LYS A 61 11.05 -25.25 -22.66
C LYS A 61 12.33 -25.64 -23.39
N THR A 62 12.58 -25.06 -24.57
CA THR A 62 13.72 -25.41 -25.43
C THR A 62 14.90 -24.49 -25.15
N SER A 63 14.72 -23.16 -25.18
CA SER A 63 15.81 -22.21 -24.92
C SER A 63 15.98 -21.86 -23.44
N GLY A 64 14.96 -22.05 -22.61
CA GLY A 64 14.95 -21.56 -21.23
C GLY A 64 14.74 -20.05 -21.11
N GLU A 65 14.48 -19.36 -22.23
CA GLU A 65 14.30 -17.91 -22.27
C GLU A 65 12.84 -17.52 -22.02
N LEU A 66 12.63 -16.31 -21.49
CA LEU A 66 11.31 -15.74 -21.31
C LEU A 66 10.73 -15.29 -22.66
N GLU A 67 9.63 -15.89 -23.08
CA GLU A 67 8.95 -15.60 -24.36
C GLU A 67 7.92 -14.48 -24.22
N SER A 68 7.16 -14.46 -23.12
CA SER A 68 6.18 -13.41 -22.83
C SER A 68 5.81 -13.32 -21.35
N ILE A 69 5.17 -12.22 -20.97
CA ILE A 69 4.62 -11.98 -19.64
C ILE A 69 3.16 -11.59 -19.78
N ASP A 70 2.28 -12.35 -19.13
CA ASP A 70 0.89 -11.98 -18.91
C ASP A 70 0.72 -11.50 -17.47
N TRP A 71 -0.15 -10.52 -17.24
CA TRP A 71 -0.40 -10.03 -15.89
C TRP A 71 -1.81 -9.50 -15.72
N GLU A 72 -2.30 -9.59 -14.50
CA GLU A 72 -3.59 -9.04 -14.08
C GLU A 72 -3.54 -8.54 -12.63
N VAL A 73 -4.46 -7.65 -12.30
CA VAL A 73 -4.69 -7.17 -10.94
C VAL A 73 -6.02 -7.73 -10.47
N ILE A 74 -5.97 -8.55 -9.43
CA ILE A 74 -7.13 -9.22 -8.87
C ILE A 74 -7.56 -8.43 -7.63
N PRO A 75 -8.72 -7.76 -7.64
CA PRO A 75 -9.18 -7.02 -6.48
C PRO A 75 -9.57 -7.97 -5.35
N VAL A 76 -9.17 -7.61 -4.12
CA VAL A 76 -9.57 -8.29 -2.88
C VAL A 76 -10.73 -7.50 -2.28
N THR A 77 -11.94 -8.06 -2.34
CA THR A 77 -13.18 -7.41 -1.93
C THR A 77 -13.90 -8.25 -0.88
N GLY A 78 -15.05 -7.76 -0.39
CA GLY A 78 -15.92 -8.57 0.48
C GLY A 78 -16.50 -9.82 -0.16
N GLU A 79 -16.36 -9.98 -1.48
CA GLU A 79 -16.76 -11.18 -2.22
C GLU A 79 -15.64 -12.23 -2.29
N THR A 80 -14.40 -11.85 -1.97
CA THR A 80 -13.27 -12.77 -1.91
C THR A 80 -13.48 -13.75 -0.76
N LYS A 81 -13.54 -15.05 -1.08
CA LYS A 81 -13.77 -16.09 -0.07
C LYS A 81 -12.59 -16.19 0.88
N GLU A 82 -12.88 -16.19 2.18
CA GLU A 82 -11.87 -16.46 3.19
C GLU A 82 -11.39 -17.91 3.11
N ASP A 83 -10.08 -18.10 3.22
CA ASP A 83 -9.49 -19.42 3.35
C ASP A 83 -9.79 -20.00 4.76
N PRO A 84 -10.37 -21.21 4.88
CA PRO A 84 -10.75 -21.77 6.18
C PRO A 84 -9.59 -22.01 7.14
N GLU A 85 -8.39 -22.30 6.63
CA GLU A 85 -7.19 -22.50 7.45
C GLU A 85 -6.69 -21.16 7.99
N PHE A 86 -6.64 -20.13 7.15
CA PHE A 86 -6.29 -18.78 7.57
C PHE A 86 -7.33 -18.19 8.53
N ALA A 87 -8.62 -18.42 8.30
CA ALA A 87 -9.70 -18.00 9.20
C ALA A 87 -9.50 -18.56 10.62
N ALA A 88 -8.97 -19.78 10.76
CA ALA A 88 -8.65 -20.35 12.07
C ALA A 88 -7.51 -19.61 12.79
N ILE A 89 -6.54 -19.05 12.05
CA ILE A 89 -5.48 -18.20 12.60
C ILE A 89 -6.07 -16.85 13.01
N TYR A 90 -6.87 -16.24 12.14
CA TYR A 90 -7.51 -14.94 12.38
C TYR A 90 -8.41 -14.93 13.62
N ARG A 91 -9.16 -16.02 13.86
CA ARG A 91 -10.00 -16.19 15.06
C ARG A 91 -9.27 -15.95 16.38
N LYS A 92 -7.96 -16.19 16.44
CA LYS A 92 -7.14 -15.93 17.64
C LYS A 92 -7.10 -14.44 18.02
N TYR A 93 -7.34 -13.55 17.06
CA TYR A 93 -7.28 -12.10 17.22
C TYR A 93 -8.65 -11.44 17.38
N GLU A 94 -9.77 -12.17 17.24
CA GLU A 94 -11.13 -11.61 17.28
C GLU A 94 -11.39 -10.75 18.53
N ARG A 95 -10.94 -11.21 19.71
CA ARG A 95 -11.10 -10.44 20.95
C ARG A 95 -10.38 -9.10 20.88
N LEU A 96 -9.12 -9.10 20.43
CA LEU A 96 -8.34 -7.87 20.27
C LEU A 96 -8.97 -6.93 19.24
N LEU A 97 -9.44 -7.47 18.12
CA LEU A 97 -10.09 -6.67 17.09
C LEU A 97 -11.40 -6.05 17.58
N LYS A 98 -12.15 -6.77 18.42
CA LYS A 98 -13.36 -6.22 19.07
C LYS A 98 -13.04 -5.08 20.03
N GLU A 99 -11.95 -5.19 20.79
CA GLU A 99 -11.46 -4.11 21.67
C GLU A 99 -11.02 -2.89 20.84
N LEU A 100 -10.28 -3.11 19.74
CA LEU A 100 -9.84 -2.05 18.84
C LEU A 100 -10.98 -1.40 18.04
N SER A 101 -12.12 -2.09 17.91
CA SER A 101 -13.31 -1.58 17.22
C SER A 101 -14.23 -0.74 18.12
N GLN A 102 -13.86 -0.52 19.38
CA GLN A 102 -14.65 0.32 20.27
C GLN A 102 -14.65 1.77 19.78
N THR A 103 -15.85 2.37 19.74
CA THR A 103 -16.00 3.78 19.37
C THR A 103 -15.50 4.67 20.49
N VAL A 104 -14.41 5.40 20.24
CA VAL A 104 -13.82 6.36 21.20
C VAL A 104 -14.31 7.80 21.00
N GLY A 105 -15.02 8.06 19.89
CA GLY A 105 -15.49 9.40 19.57
C GLY A 105 -16.18 9.49 18.22
N ARG A 106 -16.67 10.69 17.90
CA ARG A 106 -17.39 11.01 16.67
C ARG A 106 -16.95 12.36 16.14
N SER A 107 -16.67 12.45 14.85
CA SER A 107 -16.44 13.73 14.17
C SER A 107 -17.72 14.18 13.48
N ARG A 108 -18.01 15.48 13.49
CA ARG A 108 -19.11 16.10 12.73
C ARG A 108 -18.73 16.43 11.28
N VAL A 109 -17.46 16.30 10.94
CA VAL A 109 -16.90 16.58 9.62
C VAL A 109 -16.09 15.39 9.13
N ALA A 110 -15.95 15.25 7.82
CA ALA A 110 -15.07 14.25 7.25
C ALA A 110 -13.61 14.57 7.57
N LEU A 111 -12.81 13.56 7.95
CA LEU A 111 -11.37 13.71 8.20
C LEU A 111 -10.58 13.25 6.99
N ASP A 112 -9.80 14.15 6.38
CA ASP A 112 -9.06 13.88 5.14
C ASP A 112 -7.71 13.22 5.42
N ALA A 113 -7.73 11.90 5.58
CA ALA A 113 -6.54 11.08 5.85
C ALA A 113 -5.92 10.47 4.58
N ARG A 114 -6.25 11.01 3.39
CA ARG A 114 -5.65 10.58 2.12
C ARG A 114 -4.18 10.91 2.08
N SER A 115 -3.37 9.95 1.68
CA SER A 115 -1.92 10.03 1.79
C SER A 115 -1.31 11.11 0.90
N ALA A 116 -1.89 11.34 -0.29
CA ALA A 116 -1.46 12.41 -1.20
C ALA A 116 -1.69 13.80 -0.59
N GLU A 117 -2.83 14.00 0.06
CA GLU A 117 -3.22 15.29 0.63
C GLU A 117 -2.34 15.65 1.83
N ASN A 118 -2.15 14.70 2.75
CA ASN A 118 -1.34 14.91 3.96
C ASN A 118 0.14 15.23 3.65
N ARG A 119 0.65 14.85 2.47
CA ARG A 119 2.04 15.10 2.07
C ARG A 119 2.24 16.36 1.23
N THR A 120 1.16 16.97 0.73
CA THR A 120 1.25 18.08 -0.23
C THR A 120 0.56 19.34 0.25
N ARG A 121 -0.34 19.25 1.23
CA ARG A 121 -1.04 20.39 1.82
C ARG A 121 -1.47 20.12 3.26
N GLU A 122 -1.99 21.16 3.88
CA GLU A 122 -2.62 21.07 5.19
C GLU A 122 -3.92 20.24 5.13
N THR A 123 -4.15 19.40 6.15
CA THR A 123 -5.36 18.59 6.31
C THR A 123 -5.91 18.73 7.72
N ASN A 124 -7.23 18.61 7.85
CA ASN A 124 -7.89 18.72 9.14
C ASN A 124 -7.53 17.57 10.11
N VAL A 125 -7.22 16.38 9.61
CA VAL A 125 -6.74 15.27 10.44
C VAL A 125 -5.31 15.52 10.94
N GLY A 126 -4.44 16.13 10.12
CA GLY A 126 -3.10 16.54 10.56
C GLY A 126 -3.17 17.56 11.70
N ASN A 127 -4.02 18.57 11.54
CA ASN A 127 -4.28 19.57 12.57
C ASN A 127 -4.82 18.93 13.86
N MET A 128 -5.78 18.01 13.74
CA MET A 128 -6.36 17.31 14.88
C MET A 128 -5.29 16.54 15.68
N VAL A 129 -4.41 15.79 15.01
CA VAL A 129 -3.36 15.01 15.68
C VAL A 129 -2.31 15.92 16.31
N ALA A 130 -1.86 16.96 15.61
CA ALA A 130 -0.90 17.93 16.15
C ALA A 130 -1.47 18.62 17.40
N GLU A 131 -2.73 19.06 17.38
CA GLU A 131 -3.37 19.68 18.56
C GLU A 131 -3.52 18.68 19.71
N ALA A 132 -3.81 17.41 19.43
CA ALA A 132 -3.87 16.38 20.46
C ALA A 132 -2.51 16.20 21.16
N PHE A 133 -1.41 16.14 20.40
CA PHE A 133 -0.05 16.08 20.97
C PHE A 133 0.31 17.33 21.77
N ARG A 134 -0.02 18.51 21.24
CA ARG A 134 0.21 19.78 21.94
C ARG A 134 -0.49 19.80 23.30
N ARG A 135 -1.77 19.41 23.35
CA ARG A 135 -2.55 19.33 24.59
C ARG A 135 -2.04 18.29 25.57
N ALA A 136 -1.68 17.09 25.08
CA ALA A 136 -1.23 16.00 25.93
C ALA A 136 0.12 16.29 26.59
N THR A 137 0.99 17.06 25.91
CA THR A 137 2.34 17.36 26.39
C THR A 137 2.44 18.72 27.08
N GLY A 138 1.50 19.63 26.84
CA GLY A 138 1.58 21.02 27.29
C GLY A 138 2.59 21.87 26.51
N ALA A 139 3.08 21.38 25.37
CA ALA A 139 4.01 22.12 24.53
C ALA A 139 3.36 23.35 23.85
N ASP A 140 4.17 24.33 23.47
CA ASP A 140 3.69 25.49 22.70
C ASP A 140 3.41 25.14 21.24
N VAL A 141 4.18 24.20 20.68
CA VAL A 141 4.10 23.77 19.28
C VAL A 141 4.15 22.25 19.19
N ALA A 142 3.35 21.69 18.29
CA ALA A 142 3.43 20.29 17.91
C ALA A 142 3.50 20.17 16.38
N LEU A 143 4.30 19.23 15.89
CA LEU A 143 4.46 18.94 14.47
C LEU A 143 4.01 17.51 14.20
N MET A 144 3.32 17.32 13.07
CA MET A 144 2.93 16.02 12.57
C MET A 144 3.35 15.91 11.11
N ASN A 145 4.27 15.00 10.80
CA ASN A 145 4.66 14.76 9.42
C ASN A 145 3.54 14.02 8.68
N GLY A 146 3.18 14.48 7.48
CA GLY A 146 2.10 13.89 6.69
C GLY A 146 2.25 12.39 6.42
N GLY A 147 3.49 11.89 6.34
CA GLY A 147 3.78 10.47 6.14
C GLY A 147 3.33 9.55 7.28
N SER A 148 3.10 10.09 8.48
CA SER A 148 2.65 9.33 9.66
C SER A 148 1.14 9.13 9.72
N ILE A 149 0.37 9.77 8.84
CA ILE A 149 -1.08 9.58 8.71
C ILE A 149 -1.32 8.52 7.63
N ARG A 150 -1.76 7.32 8.04
CA ARG A 150 -1.68 6.10 7.22
C ARG A 150 -3.02 5.52 6.77
N ALA A 151 -4.15 6.17 7.05
CA ALA A 151 -5.46 5.59 6.76
C ALA A 151 -5.85 5.61 5.27
N ASP A 152 -5.21 6.49 4.48
CA ASP A 152 -5.37 6.67 3.04
C ASP A 152 -6.83 6.68 2.55
N ARG A 153 -7.68 7.42 3.26
CA ARG A 153 -9.10 7.55 2.95
C ARG A 153 -9.67 8.84 3.49
N LEU A 154 -10.76 9.30 2.88
CA LEU A 154 -11.62 10.29 3.49
C LEU A 154 -12.51 9.59 4.52
N SER A 155 -12.27 9.85 5.79
CA SER A 155 -13.08 9.26 6.87
C SER A 155 -14.37 10.04 7.01
N VAL A 156 -15.41 9.55 6.34
CA VAL A 156 -16.80 9.97 6.57
C VAL A 156 -17.41 9.09 7.65
N GLN A 157 -18.26 9.67 8.49
CA GLN A 157 -18.99 8.89 9.47
C GLN A 157 -19.86 7.85 8.74
N ALA A 158 -19.71 6.57 9.06
CA ALA A 158 -20.75 5.60 8.73
C ALA A 158 -22.03 6.06 9.45
N ARG A 159 -23.14 6.15 8.71
CA ARG A 159 -24.45 6.42 9.30
C ARG A 159 -24.83 5.33 10.29
#